data_AF-A0A8D8FAN2-F1
#
_entry.id   AF-A0A8D8FAN2-F1
#
_cell.length_a   1.000
_cell.length_b   1.000
_cell.length_c   1.000
_cell.angle_alpha   90.00
_cell.angle_beta   90.00
_cell.angle_gamma   90.00
#
_symmetry.space_group_name_H-M   'P 1'
#
loop_
_entity.id
_entity.type
_entity.pdbx_description
1 polymer ?
#
loop_
_entity_poly.entity_id
_entity_poly.type
_entity_poly.pdbx_seq_one_letter_code
_entity_poly.pdbx_strand_id
1 'polypeptide(L)'
;VGHAPNWVLGNHDVRRIASRMGGEHMADIMEMVELSMPGVSITYQGEELGMTDTDISWADTKDPSACQTNENVYEQYTRDPARTPFQWDATANAGFTTASKPWLPVNSNYATINVDSEQKAD
;
A
#
# COMPACT_ATOMS: atom_id res chain seq x y z
N VAL A 1 -33.75 -13.92 1.74
CA VAL A 1 -33.03 -14.23 3.00
C VAL A 1 -31.66 -13.57 2.88
N GLY A 2 -31.26 -12.81 3.90
CA GLY A 2 -30.41 -11.62 3.79
C GLY A 2 -29.01 -11.82 3.22
N HIS A 3 -28.62 -10.92 2.31
CA HIS A 3 -27.24 -10.78 1.86
C HIS A 3 -26.46 -9.91 2.85
N ALA A 4 -25.23 -10.29 3.16
CA ALA A 4 -24.31 -9.43 3.90
C ALA A 4 -23.53 -8.55 2.90
N PRO A 5 -23.53 -7.22 3.03
CA PRO A 5 -22.65 -6.36 2.24
C PRO A 5 -21.18 -6.57 2.64
N ASN A 6 -20.28 -6.19 1.74
CA ASN A 6 -18.85 -6.09 2.00
C ASN A 6 -18.33 -4.75 1.52
N TRP A 7 -17.23 -4.31 2.12
CA TRP A 7 -16.55 -3.06 1.82
C TRP A 7 -15.08 -3.38 1.53
N VAL A 8 -14.52 -2.69 0.53
CA VAL A 8 -13.14 -2.88 0.07
C VAL A 8 -12.61 -1.50 -0.30
N LEU A 9 -11.62 -1.01 0.42
CA LEU A 9 -10.96 0.26 0.09
C LEU A 9 -9.76 0.07 -0.84
N GLY A 10 -9.08 -1.07 -0.77
CA GLY A 10 -7.89 -1.31 -1.56
C GLY A 10 -7.65 -2.77 -1.90
N ASN A 11 -6.72 -2.96 -2.81
CA ASN A 11 -6.15 -4.24 -3.19
C ASN A 11 -4.87 -3.97 -4.00
N HIS A 12 -4.18 -5.04 -4.38
CA HIS A 12 -2.97 -5.01 -5.20
C HIS A 12 -3.13 -4.50 -6.65
N ASP A 13 -4.34 -4.14 -7.11
CA ASP A 13 -4.60 -3.66 -8.47
C ASP A 13 -4.91 -2.17 -8.55
N VAL A 14 -5.16 -1.51 -7.41
CA VAL A 14 -5.45 -0.08 -7.33
C VAL A 14 -4.44 0.62 -6.43
N ARG A 15 -4.17 1.90 -6.71
CA ARG A 15 -3.36 2.75 -5.83
C ARG A 15 -3.87 2.69 -4.38
N ARG A 16 -2.97 2.72 -3.39
CA ARG A 16 -3.34 2.64 -1.95
C ARG A 16 -4.31 3.74 -1.56
N ILE A 17 -5.24 3.45 -0.64
CA ILE A 17 -6.30 4.38 -0.24
C ILE A 17 -5.75 5.74 0.23
N ALA A 18 -4.67 5.72 1.03
CA ALA A 18 -3.99 6.92 1.52
C ALA A 18 -3.54 7.82 0.36
N SER A 19 -2.97 7.23 -0.71
CA SER A 19 -2.54 7.98 -1.90
C SER A 19 -3.71 8.48 -2.76
N ARG A 20 -4.84 7.76 -2.81
CA ARG A 20 -6.01 8.19 -3.59
C ARG A 20 -6.81 9.30 -2.93
N MET A 21 -6.88 9.31 -1.59
CA MET A 21 -7.83 10.14 -0.85
C MET A 21 -7.23 11.41 -0.26
N GLY A 22 -5.90 11.57 -0.25
CA GLY A 22 -5.26 12.84 0.15
C GLY A 22 -4.20 12.72 1.26
N GLY A 23 -3.60 11.55 1.44
CA GLY A 23 -2.49 11.31 2.38
C GLY A 23 -2.85 10.42 3.56
N GLU A 24 -1.89 10.26 4.47
CA GLU A 24 -1.95 9.36 5.64
C GLU A 24 -3.18 9.64 6.52
N HIS A 25 -3.51 10.90 6.83
CA HIS A 25 -4.69 11.24 7.64
C HIS A 25 -6.03 10.78 7.03
N MET A 26 -6.11 10.66 5.71
CA MET A 26 -7.32 10.14 5.07
C MET A 26 -7.42 8.61 5.17
N ALA A 27 -6.32 7.89 5.42
CA ALA A 27 -6.38 6.47 5.72
C ALA A 27 -7.21 6.21 6.99
N ASP A 28 -6.93 6.95 8.06
CA ASP A 28 -7.68 6.85 9.32
C ASP A 28 -9.18 7.07 9.13
N ILE A 29 -9.53 8.15 8.42
CA ILE A 29 -10.94 8.49 8.17
C ILE A 29 -11.64 7.41 7.35
N MET A 30 -10.98 6.92 6.29
CA MET A 30 -11.57 5.91 5.43
C MET A 30 -11.71 4.57 6.13
N GLU A 31 -10.72 4.14 6.91
CA GLU A 31 -10.78 2.90 7.71
C GLU A 31 -11.86 3.01 8.79
N MET A 32 -11.99 4.17 9.47
CA MET A 32 -13.09 4.42 10.40
C MET A 32 -14.46 4.28 9.72
N VAL A 33 -14.61 4.79 8.49
CA VAL A 33 -15.84 4.63 7.71
C VAL A 33 -16.07 3.15 7.38
N GLU A 34 -15.05 2.45 6.86
CA GLU A 34 -15.13 1.04 6.49
C GLU A 34 -15.54 0.14 7.65
N LEU A 35 -14.89 0.29 8.81
CA LEU A 35 -15.18 -0.49 10.02
C LEU A 35 -16.53 -0.13 10.67
N SER A 36 -17.06 1.06 10.38
CA SER A 36 -18.37 1.50 10.89
C SER A 36 -19.55 1.04 10.02
N MET A 37 -19.30 0.61 8.79
CA MET A 37 -20.37 0.15 7.90
C MET A 37 -20.84 -1.27 8.25
N PRO A 38 -22.13 -1.58 8.07
CA PRO A 38 -22.64 -2.92 8.35
C PRO A 38 -22.02 -3.92 7.37
N GLY A 39 -21.75 -5.15 7.82
CA GLY A 39 -21.27 -6.24 6.96
C GLY A 39 -19.83 -6.62 7.25
N VAL A 40 -19.08 -6.92 6.18
CA VAL A 40 -17.68 -7.36 6.26
C VAL A 40 -16.76 -6.27 5.71
N SER A 41 -15.78 -5.87 6.49
CA SER A 41 -14.67 -5.00 6.07
C SER A 41 -13.51 -5.85 5.53
N ILE A 42 -12.85 -5.37 4.48
CA ILE A 42 -11.74 -6.08 3.82
C ILE A 42 -10.58 -5.11 3.68
N THR A 43 -9.63 -5.24 4.59
CA THR A 43 -8.40 -4.46 4.64
C THR A 43 -7.31 -5.11 3.77
N TYR A 44 -6.67 -4.33 2.92
CA TYR A 44 -5.48 -4.72 2.16
C TYR A 44 -4.20 -4.39 2.92
N GLN A 45 -3.19 -5.23 2.76
CA GLN A 45 -1.92 -5.15 3.47
C GLN A 45 -1.28 -3.74 3.42
N GLY A 46 -1.21 -3.09 4.58
CA GLY A 46 -0.64 -1.77 4.81
C GLY A 46 -1.67 -0.65 4.97
N GLU A 47 -2.95 -0.91 4.72
CA GLU A 47 -4.02 0.06 5.03
C GLU A 47 -4.12 0.29 6.54
N GLU A 48 -3.87 -0.74 7.35
CA GLU A 48 -3.81 -0.67 8.81
C GLU A 48 -2.67 0.20 9.36
N LEU A 49 -1.68 0.52 8.53
CA LEU A 49 -0.57 1.44 8.86
C LEU A 49 -0.70 2.78 8.11
N GLY A 50 -1.75 2.98 7.32
CA GLY A 50 -1.85 4.15 6.43
C GLY A 50 -0.76 4.22 5.35
N MET A 51 -0.19 3.08 4.94
CA MET A 51 0.86 3.05 3.91
C MET A 51 0.42 3.79 2.64
N THR A 52 1.35 4.55 2.06
CA THR A 52 1.18 5.26 0.81
C THR A 52 1.91 4.55 -0.32
N ASP A 53 1.49 4.81 -1.55
CA ASP A 53 2.22 4.38 -2.74
C ASP A 53 3.63 5.00 -2.78
N THR A 54 4.57 4.30 -3.41
CA THR A 54 5.87 4.86 -3.79
C THR A 54 5.96 4.98 -5.30
N ASP A 55 6.69 5.98 -5.78
CA ASP A 55 7.05 6.04 -7.19
C ASP A 55 8.04 4.92 -7.53
N ILE A 56 7.75 4.18 -8.59
CA ILE A 56 8.55 3.07 -9.08
C ILE A 56 9.05 3.46 -10.46
N SER A 57 10.37 3.47 -10.66
CA SER A 57 10.93 3.81 -11.98
C SER A 57 10.50 2.80 -13.05
N TRP A 58 10.52 3.20 -14.33
CA TRP A 58 10.32 2.27 -15.45
C TRP A 58 11.28 1.06 -15.38
N ALA A 59 12.54 1.29 -15.00
CA ALA A 59 13.54 0.23 -14.89
C ALA A 59 13.27 -0.76 -13.74
N ASP A 60 12.66 -0.30 -12.65
CA ASP A 60 12.29 -1.14 -11.51
C ASP A 60 10.90 -1.77 -11.65
N THR A 61 10.06 -1.28 -12.57
CA THR A 61 8.72 -1.81 -12.85
C THR A 61 8.77 -3.31 -13.18
N LYS A 62 7.89 -4.08 -12.53
CA LYS A 62 7.71 -5.53 -12.67
C LYS A 62 6.31 -5.91 -13.17
N ASP A 63 5.35 -5.00 -13.13
CA ASP A 63 3.98 -5.27 -13.57
C ASP A 63 3.93 -5.58 -15.07
N PRO A 64 3.51 -6.80 -15.49
CA PRO A 64 3.39 -7.15 -16.90
C PRO A 64 2.48 -6.21 -17.70
N SER A 65 1.46 -5.63 -17.07
CA SER A 65 0.56 -4.65 -17.70
C SER A 65 1.33 -3.41 -18.17
N ALA A 66 2.22 -2.90 -17.32
CA ALA A 66 3.05 -1.74 -17.60
C ALA A 66 4.24 -2.09 -18.49
N CYS A 67 4.90 -3.23 -18.28
CA CYS A 67 6.06 -3.65 -19.09
C CYS A 67 5.73 -3.83 -20.58
N GLN A 68 4.46 -4.05 -20.93
CA GLN A 68 3.98 -4.13 -22.32
C GLN A 68 3.72 -2.75 -22.97
N THR A 69 4.02 -1.65 -22.26
CA THR A 69 3.80 -0.27 -22.73
C THR A 69 5.12 0.42 -23.09
N ASN A 70 5.41 1.59 -22.52
CA ASN A 70 6.68 2.30 -22.64
C ASN A 70 6.94 3.24 -21.45
N GLU A 71 8.18 3.70 -21.32
CA GLU A 71 8.67 4.57 -20.24
C GLU A 71 7.87 5.88 -20.06
N ASN A 72 7.18 6.37 -21.09
CA ASN A 72 6.42 7.63 -20.99
C ASN A 72 4.99 7.44 -20.44
N VAL A 73 4.47 6.21 -20.42
CA VAL A 73 3.05 5.95 -20.07
C VAL A 73 2.86 4.84 -19.05
N TYR A 74 3.90 4.10 -18.68
CA TYR A 74 3.83 2.93 -17.80
C TYR A 74 3.14 3.21 -16.45
N GLU A 75 3.25 4.42 -15.92
CA GLU A 75 2.64 4.84 -14.65
C GLU A 75 1.11 4.74 -14.67
N GLN A 76 0.49 4.81 -15.85
CA GLN A 76 -0.96 4.67 -16.03
C GLN A 76 -1.42 3.22 -15.95
N TYR A 77 -0.50 2.27 -16.10
CA TYR A 77 -0.79 0.84 -16.24
C TYR A 77 -0.17 -0.01 -15.13
N THR A 78 0.79 0.53 -14.39
CA THR A 78 1.49 -0.19 -13.33
C THR A 78 0.70 -0.21 -12.04
N ARG A 79 0.64 -1.39 -11.44
CA ARG A 79 0.09 -1.65 -10.11
C ARG A 79 1.17 -1.78 -9.05
N ASP A 80 2.45 -1.77 -9.45
CA ASP A 80 3.61 -1.95 -8.56
C ASP A 80 3.65 -0.97 -7.38
N PRO A 81 3.24 0.30 -7.51
CA PRO A 81 3.22 1.20 -6.35
C PRO A 81 2.36 0.73 -5.17
N ALA A 82 1.30 -0.05 -5.42
CA ALA A 82 0.46 -0.65 -4.38
C ALA A 82 0.99 -2.01 -3.88
N ARG A 83 2.11 -2.50 -4.44
CA ARG A 83 2.71 -3.82 -4.18
C ARG A 83 4.08 -3.73 -3.53
N THR A 84 4.50 -2.53 -3.15
CA THR A 84 5.75 -2.31 -2.43
C THR A 84 5.83 -3.21 -1.19
N PRO A 85 7.04 -3.65 -0.81
CA PRO A 85 7.25 -4.41 0.41
C PRO A 85 6.59 -3.78 1.64
N PHE A 86 6.07 -4.64 2.52
CA PHE A 86 5.47 -4.20 3.77
C PHE A 86 6.48 -3.58 4.72
N GLN A 87 6.02 -2.65 5.55
CA GLN A 87 6.87 -1.85 6.44
C GLN A 87 6.77 -2.37 7.87
N TRP A 88 7.61 -3.34 8.22
CA TRP A 88 7.64 -3.93 9.56
C TRP A 88 8.31 -2.99 10.57
N ASP A 89 9.48 -2.47 10.22
CA ASP A 89 10.28 -1.63 11.13
C ASP A 89 11.11 -0.58 10.38
N ALA A 90 11.90 0.20 11.11
CA ALA A 90 12.78 1.24 10.56
C ALA A 90 14.18 0.71 10.12
N THR A 91 14.40 -0.61 10.11
CA THR A 91 15.68 -1.21 9.68
C THR A 91 15.77 -1.32 8.16
N ALA A 92 16.88 -1.84 7.63
CA ALA A 92 17.08 -1.96 6.19
C ALA A 92 15.91 -2.71 5.52
N ASN A 93 15.43 -2.20 4.38
CA ASN A 93 14.27 -2.71 3.66
C ASN A 93 12.99 -2.81 4.51
N ALA A 94 12.84 -1.95 5.51
CA ALA A 94 11.73 -1.94 6.46
C ALA A 94 11.50 -3.27 7.19
N GLY A 95 12.56 -4.04 7.43
CA GLY A 95 12.47 -5.37 8.03
C GLY A 95 11.84 -6.44 7.13
N PHE A 96 11.44 -6.11 5.89
CA PHE A 96 10.80 -7.05 4.96
C PHE A 96 11.73 -8.19 4.53
N THR A 97 13.03 -7.91 4.36
CA THR A 97 14.01 -8.90 3.92
C THR A 97 15.41 -8.56 4.39
N THR A 98 16.19 -9.61 4.67
CA THR A 98 17.63 -9.52 4.97
C THR A 98 18.49 -9.53 3.70
N ALA A 99 17.90 -9.74 2.52
CA ALA A 99 18.59 -9.60 1.25
C ALA A 99 18.97 -8.14 0.98
N SER A 100 19.95 -7.92 0.10
CA SER A 100 20.43 -6.56 -0.21
C SER A 100 19.40 -5.70 -0.95
N LYS A 101 18.58 -6.30 -1.81
CA LYS A 101 17.52 -5.62 -2.56
C LYS A 101 16.24 -6.46 -2.59
N PRO A 102 15.07 -5.91 -2.19
CA PRO A 102 13.77 -6.56 -2.41
C PRO A 102 13.37 -6.57 -3.89
N TRP A 103 12.31 -7.31 -4.21
CA TRP A 103 11.83 -7.48 -5.58
C TRP A 103 11.24 -6.19 -6.19
N LEU A 104 10.67 -5.32 -5.34
CA LEU A 104 10.31 -3.93 -5.61
C LEU A 104 10.94 -3.01 -4.56
N PRO A 105 11.28 -1.75 -4.90
CA PRO A 105 11.66 -0.72 -3.94
C PRO A 105 10.69 -0.60 -2.76
N VAL A 106 11.23 -0.42 -1.54
CA VAL A 106 10.46 -0.06 -0.35
C VAL A 106 10.15 1.44 -0.38
N ASN A 107 8.96 1.84 0.08
CA ASN A 107 8.62 3.26 0.20
C ASN A 107 9.56 3.93 1.22
N SER A 108 10.10 5.09 0.88
CA SER A 108 11.08 5.81 1.71
C SER A 108 10.54 6.26 3.07
N ASN A 109 9.21 6.35 3.22
CA ASN A 109 8.57 6.70 4.49
C ASN A 109 8.57 5.54 5.51
N TYR A 110 9.13 4.37 5.19
CA TYR A 110 9.19 3.23 6.12
C TYR A 110 9.88 3.54 7.45
N ALA A 111 10.75 4.55 7.49
CA ALA A 111 11.40 4.97 8.72
C ALA A 111 10.43 5.57 9.75
N THR A 112 9.28 6.09 9.31
CA THR A 112 8.25 6.70 10.16
C THR A 112 6.95 5.92 10.17
N ILE A 113 6.55 5.36 9.02
CA ILE A 113 5.35 4.53 8.89
C ILE A 113 5.78 3.07 8.90
N ASN A 114 5.61 2.37 10.02
CA ASN A 114 5.92 0.94 10.13
C ASN A 114 5.25 0.37 11.39
N VAL A 115 5.03 -0.95 11.41
CA VAL A 115 4.41 -1.64 12.55
C VAL A 115 5.08 -1.28 13.88
N ASP A 116 6.41 -1.33 13.89
CA ASP A 116 7.22 -1.08 15.08
C ASP A 116 7.08 0.34 15.64
N SER A 117 6.72 1.33 14.81
CA SER A 117 6.53 2.72 15.19
C SER A 117 5.10 2.96 15.66
N GLU A 118 4.11 2.42 14.95
CA GLU A 118 2.70 2.48 15.36
C GLU A 118 2.48 1.83 16.73
N GLN A 119 3.03 0.63 16.96
CA GLN A 119 2.89 -0.08 18.23
C GLN A 119 3.53 0.62 19.44
N LYS A 120 4.47 1.55 19.21
CA LYS A 120 5.12 2.32 20.28
C LYS A 120 4.39 3.63 20.57
N ALA A 121 3.50 4.07 19.68
CA ALA A 121 2.70 5.27 19.83
C ALA A 121 1.42 5.02 20.66
N ASP A 122 0.98 3.77 20.73
CA ASP A 122 -0.11 3.28 21.59
C ASP A 122 0.29 3.14 23.07
#